data_AF-A0AAX7UTK5-F1
#
_entry.id   AF-A0AAX7UTK5-F1
#
_cell.length_a   1.000
_cell.length_b   1.000
_cell.length_c   1.000
_cell.angle_alpha   90.00
_cell.angle_beta   90.00
_cell.angle_gamma   90.00
#
_symmetry.space_group_name_H-M   'P 1'
#
loop_
_entity.id
_entity.type
_entity.pdbx_description
1 polymer ?
#
loop_
_entity_poly.entity_id
_entity_poly.type
_entity_poly.pdbx_seq_one_letter_code
_entity_poly.pdbx_strand_id
1 'polypeptide(L)'
;MGSPCCFLISILLVSAAILPALALDSLLCYYCPLQQKSKPCPQTTSQCMPDQRCAISTGNYGFFHILSSQGCVDSKLCGSHKVISYQGVKYNVSYTCCCKNQCNIPPKSDSNLKKLLDLIALKVDHVGNTDGLLTSAGSS
;
A
#
# COMPACT_ATOMS: atom_id res chain seq x y z
N MET A 1 26.64 -28.31 50.41
CA MET A 1 26.16 -28.68 49.05
C MET A 1 24.81 -28.03 48.82
N GLY A 2 24.71 -27.03 47.93
CA GLY A 2 23.44 -26.40 47.58
C GLY A 2 22.60 -27.31 46.68
N SER A 3 21.30 -27.43 46.97
CA SER A 3 20.40 -28.35 46.28
C SER A 3 20.23 -27.96 44.80
N PRO A 4 20.49 -28.88 43.84
CA PRO A 4 20.49 -28.58 42.40
C PRO A 4 19.12 -28.14 41.86
N CYS A 5 18.03 -28.43 42.58
CA CYS A 5 16.67 -28.08 42.18
C CYS A 5 16.41 -26.56 42.20
N CYS A 6 17.01 -25.82 43.14
CA CYS A 6 16.77 -24.38 43.28
C CYS A 6 17.40 -23.57 42.12
N PHE A 7 18.51 -24.06 41.57
CA PHE A 7 19.17 -23.45 40.42
C PHE A 7 18.36 -23.65 39.14
N LEU A 8 17.83 -24.87 38.93
CA LEU A 8 16.99 -25.16 37.78
C LEU A 8 15.70 -24.34 37.78
N ILE A 9 15.03 -24.22 38.93
CA ILE A 9 13.82 -23.40 39.07
C ILE A 9 14.12 -21.92 38.84
N SER A 10 15.24 -21.40 39.36
CA SER A 10 15.64 -20.00 39.12
C SER A 10 15.92 -19.73 37.64
N ILE A 11 16.62 -20.63 36.94
CA ILE A 11 16.89 -20.49 35.51
C ILE A 11 15.59 -20.53 34.70
N LEU A 12 14.65 -21.42 35.06
CA LEU A 12 13.37 -21.58 34.38
C LEU A 12 12.44 -20.37 34.59
N LEU A 13 12.45 -19.77 35.79
CA LEU A 13 11.70 -18.54 36.08
C LEU A 13 12.31 -17.32 35.36
N VAL A 14 13.63 -17.23 35.31
CA VAL A 14 14.33 -16.14 34.61
C VAL A 14 14.12 -16.23 33.09
N SER A 15 14.19 -17.42 32.50
CA SER A 15 13.90 -17.60 31.07
C SER A 15 12.43 -17.29 30.74
N ALA A 16 11.48 -17.76 31.55
CA ALA A 16 10.06 -17.48 31.36
C ALA A 16 9.72 -15.98 31.47
N ALA A 17 10.48 -15.20 32.25
CA ALA A 17 10.30 -13.75 32.37
C ALA A 17 10.98 -12.96 31.24
N ILE A 18 12.09 -13.45 30.68
CA ILE A 18 12.85 -12.76 29.63
C ILE A 18 12.24 -13.02 28.24
N LEU A 19 11.69 -14.21 27.98
CA LEU A 19 11.12 -14.55 26.66
C LEU A 19 10.01 -13.59 26.19
N PRO A 20 9.03 -13.19 27.03
CA PRO A 20 7.99 -12.24 26.63
C PRO A 20 8.52 -10.83 26.40
N ALA A 21 9.57 -10.42 27.13
CA ALA A 21 10.20 -9.11 26.95
C ALA A 21 11.04 -9.01 25.67
N LEU A 22 11.49 -10.16 25.14
CA LEU A 22 12.17 -10.29 23.86
C LEU A 22 11.21 -10.55 22.69
N ALA A 23 9.94 -10.83 22.96
CA ALA A 23 8.89 -10.86 21.94
C ALA A 23 8.64 -9.43 21.47
N LEU A 24 9.55 -8.95 20.61
CA LEU A 24 9.45 -7.64 19.98
C LEU A 24 8.09 -7.57 19.27
N ASP A 25 7.28 -6.60 19.65
CA ASP A 25 5.93 -6.41 19.12
C ASP A 25 5.97 -6.49 17.60
N SER A 26 5.36 -7.55 17.07
CA SER A 26 5.36 -7.77 15.65
C SER A 26 4.38 -6.79 15.00
N LEU A 27 4.90 -5.89 14.17
CA LEU A 27 4.09 -4.88 13.50
C LEU A 27 3.22 -5.54 12.43
N LEU A 28 1.90 -5.34 12.49
CA LEU A 28 0.95 -5.88 11.52
C LEU A 28 0.59 -4.79 10.51
N CYS A 29 0.81 -5.01 9.22
CA CYS A 29 0.57 -4.02 8.16
C CYS A 29 -0.38 -4.55 7.09
N TYR A 30 -1.12 -3.67 6.40
CA TYR A 30 -1.84 -4.08 5.20
C TYR A 30 -0.87 -4.52 4.11
N TYR A 31 -1.22 -5.59 3.42
CA TYR A 31 -0.45 -6.16 2.32
C TYR A 31 -1.22 -6.03 1.01
N CYS A 32 -0.57 -5.42 0.03
CA CYS A 32 -1.01 -5.42 -1.35
C CYS A 32 0.21 -5.47 -2.25
N PRO A 33 0.33 -6.50 -3.13
CA PRO A 33 1.47 -6.60 -4.01
C PRO A 33 1.53 -5.41 -4.96
N LEU A 34 2.72 -5.15 -5.52
CA LEU A 34 2.87 -4.09 -6.50
C LEU A 34 1.99 -4.35 -7.73
N GLN A 35 1.05 -3.46 -7.96
CA GLN A 35 0.10 -3.56 -9.04
C GLN A 35 -0.39 -2.18 -9.48
N GLN A 36 -1.16 -2.17 -10.57
CA GLN A 36 -1.86 -0.98 -11.04
C GLN A 36 -2.75 -0.41 -9.93
N LYS A 37 -2.65 0.90 -9.67
CA LYS A 37 -3.44 1.61 -8.64
C LYS A 37 -4.95 1.43 -8.80
N SER A 38 -5.44 1.23 -10.03
CA SER A 38 -6.85 1.01 -10.32
C SER A 38 -7.37 -0.35 -9.86
N LYS A 39 -6.47 -1.32 -9.63
CA LYS A 39 -6.86 -2.65 -9.14
C LYS A 39 -7.15 -2.59 -7.64
N PRO A 40 -8.27 -3.16 -7.18
CA PRO A 40 -8.57 -3.20 -5.76
C PRO A 40 -7.51 -4.03 -5.03
N CYS A 41 -7.08 -3.53 -3.88
CA CYS A 41 -6.25 -4.28 -2.94
C CYS A 41 -7.15 -5.05 -1.98
N PRO A 42 -6.95 -6.37 -1.79
CA PRO A 42 -7.63 -7.10 -0.74
C PRO A 42 -7.19 -6.57 0.64
N GLN A 43 -8.10 -6.62 1.62
CA GLN A 43 -7.81 -6.16 2.99
C GLN A 43 -7.07 -7.24 3.79
N THR A 44 -5.94 -7.70 3.26
CA THR A 44 -5.08 -8.71 3.87
C THR A 44 -3.99 -8.03 4.69
N THR A 45 -3.55 -8.67 5.76
CA THR A 45 -2.47 -8.17 6.61
C THR A 45 -1.26 -9.11 6.59
N SER A 46 -0.09 -8.55 6.90
CA SER A 46 1.20 -9.25 6.98
C SER A 46 1.95 -8.79 8.22
N GLN A 47 2.68 -9.71 8.84
CA GLN A 47 3.51 -9.45 10.01
C GLN A 47 4.91 -9.04 9.55
N CYS A 48 5.43 -7.94 10.09
CA CYS A 48 6.75 -7.43 9.73
C CYS A 48 7.85 -7.95 10.64
N MET A 49 9.06 -8.01 10.08
CA MET A 49 10.27 -8.24 10.86
C MET A 49 10.61 -7.02 11.75
N PRO A 50 11.40 -7.22 12.82
CA PRO A 50 11.87 -6.16 13.74
C PRO A 50 12.38 -4.85 13.10
N ASP A 51 13.09 -4.96 11.99
CA ASP A 51 13.75 -3.87 11.27
C ASP A 51 12.90 -3.25 10.16
N GLN A 52 11.69 -3.77 9.98
CA GLN A 52 10.75 -3.35 8.95
C GLN A 52 9.69 -2.40 9.50
N ARG A 53 9.07 -1.67 8.57
CA ARG A 53 7.97 -0.74 8.85
C ARG A 53 6.82 -0.97 7.87
N CYS A 54 5.61 -0.59 8.28
CA CYS A 54 4.49 -0.50 7.34
C CYS A 54 4.81 0.59 6.32
N ALA A 55 4.57 0.33 5.05
CA ALA A 55 4.72 1.31 3.99
C ALA A 55 3.58 1.28 2.98
N ILE A 56 3.39 2.44 2.35
CA ILE A 56 2.69 2.63 1.10
C ILE A 56 3.76 2.97 0.07
N SER A 57 3.83 2.19 -1.01
CA SER A 57 4.74 2.47 -2.12
C SER A 57 3.97 3.04 -3.29
N THR A 58 4.51 4.07 -3.93
CA THR A 58 3.89 4.75 -5.06
C THR A 58 4.85 4.72 -6.23
N GLY A 59 4.46 4.06 -7.31
CA GLY A 59 5.26 3.90 -8.51
C GLY A 59 4.80 4.81 -9.63
N ASN A 60 5.72 5.67 -10.08
CA ASN A 60 5.48 6.67 -11.10
C ASN A 60 6.18 6.31 -12.40
N TYR A 61 5.48 6.51 -13.51
CA TYR A 61 6.08 6.58 -14.85
C TYR A 61 6.07 8.05 -15.28
N GLY A 62 7.24 8.68 -15.30
CA GLY A 62 7.33 10.14 -15.38
C GLY A 62 6.56 10.79 -14.22
N PHE A 63 5.59 11.63 -14.54
CA PHE A 63 4.76 12.36 -13.55
C PHE A 63 3.49 11.61 -13.13
N PHE A 64 3.20 10.46 -13.74
CA PHE A 64 1.94 9.74 -13.52
C PHE A 64 2.11 8.65 -12.46
N HIS A 65 1.29 8.69 -11.41
CA HIS A 65 1.17 7.61 -10.41
C HIS A 65 0.33 6.47 -10.99
N ILE A 66 0.99 5.37 -11.35
CA ILE A 66 0.41 4.22 -12.05
C ILE A 66 0.39 2.98 -11.16
N LEU A 67 1.43 2.76 -10.36
CA LEU A 67 1.56 1.58 -9.50
C LEU A 67 1.43 1.93 -8.04
N SER A 68 0.85 1.02 -7.25
CA SER A 68 0.77 1.13 -5.80
C SER A 68 1.06 -0.23 -5.15
N SER A 69 1.62 -0.21 -3.95
CA SER A 69 1.75 -1.39 -3.09
C SER A 69 1.65 -1.01 -1.62
N GLN A 70 1.36 -2.00 -0.79
CA GLN A 70 1.33 -1.88 0.67
C GLN A 70 2.04 -3.08 1.27
N GLY A 71 2.79 -2.88 2.35
CA GLY A 71 3.39 -4.00 3.07
C GLY A 71 4.51 -3.58 4.00
N CYS A 72 5.25 -4.58 4.45
CA CYS A 72 6.47 -4.40 5.23
C CYS A 72 7.64 -4.08 4.30
N VAL A 73 8.42 -3.06 4.64
CA VAL A 73 9.67 -2.71 3.95
C VAL A 73 10.78 -2.47 4.97
N ASP A 74 12.03 -2.66 4.56
CA ASP A 74 13.20 -2.30 5.36
C ASP A 74 13.13 -0.82 5.73
N SER A 75 13.36 -0.50 7.01
CA SER A 75 13.30 0.87 7.53
C SER A 75 14.21 1.87 6.79
N LYS A 76 15.29 1.42 6.15
CA LYS A 76 16.20 2.24 5.33
C LYS A 76 15.58 2.70 4.01
N LEU A 77 14.52 2.03 3.53
CA LEU A 77 13.81 2.46 2.33
C LEU A 77 12.85 3.62 2.62
N CYS A 78 12.50 3.87 3.87
CA CYS A 78 11.53 4.89 4.24
C CYS A 78 11.97 6.30 3.82
N GLY A 79 11.10 7.02 3.11
CA GLY A 79 11.41 8.35 2.55
C GLY A 79 12.34 8.33 1.34
N SER A 80 12.76 7.14 0.88
CA SER A 80 13.61 6.97 -0.30
C SER A 80 12.79 6.72 -1.56
N HIS A 81 13.49 6.70 -2.70
CA HIS A 81 12.95 6.26 -3.97
C HIS A 81 13.88 5.22 -4.63
N LYS A 82 13.30 4.30 -5.40
CA LYS A 82 14.01 3.25 -6.13
C LYS A 82 13.42 3.07 -7.52
N VAL A 83 14.30 2.88 -8.50
CA VAL A 83 13.87 2.44 -9.83
C VAL A 83 13.70 0.94 -9.82
N ILE A 84 12.50 0.46 -10.15
CA ILE A 84 12.20 -0.96 -10.26
C ILE A 84 11.63 -1.29 -11.63
N SER A 85 11.82 -2.52 -12.09
CA SER A 85 11.20 -3.04 -13.30
C SER A 85 9.92 -3.79 -12.96
N TYR A 86 8.81 -3.41 -13.59
CA TYR A 86 7.53 -4.09 -13.46
C TYR A 86 6.98 -4.38 -14.86
N GLN A 87 6.80 -5.66 -15.18
CA GLN A 87 6.39 -6.12 -16.52
C GLN A 87 7.27 -5.55 -17.65
N GLY A 88 8.58 -5.45 -17.41
CA GLY A 88 9.56 -4.94 -18.38
C GLY A 88 9.68 -3.42 -18.47
N VAL A 89 8.83 -2.66 -17.76
CA VAL A 89 8.85 -1.19 -17.74
C VAL A 89 9.46 -0.69 -16.43
N LYS A 90 10.30 0.35 -16.51
CA LYS A 90 10.94 0.97 -15.33
C LYS A 90 10.03 2.03 -14.71
N TYR A 91 9.87 1.96 -13.40
CA TYR A 91 9.09 2.92 -12.60
C TYR A 91 9.94 3.48 -11.48
N ASN A 92 9.76 4.76 -11.16
CA ASN A 92 10.33 5.36 -9.96
C ASN A 92 9.36 5.15 -8.79
N VAL A 93 9.75 4.35 -7.81
CA VAL A 93 8.92 3.99 -6.65
C VAL A 93 9.39 4.72 -5.41
N SER A 94 8.51 5.50 -4.79
CA SER A 94 8.73 6.13 -3.49
C SER A 94 8.10 5.32 -2.36
N TYR A 95 8.70 5.36 -1.16
CA TYR A 95 8.23 4.63 0.02
C TYR A 95 7.86 5.57 1.17
N THR A 96 6.59 5.59 1.54
CA THR A 96 6.09 6.34 2.71
C THR A 96 5.80 5.38 3.84
N CYS A 97 6.50 5.53 4.97
CA CYS A 97 6.42 4.59 6.09
C CYS A 97 5.68 5.11 7.31
N CYS A 98 5.21 4.20 8.15
CA CYS A 98 4.62 4.47 9.45
C CYS A 98 4.85 3.29 10.43
N CYS A 99 4.66 3.53 11.73
CA CYS A 99 5.10 2.61 12.79
C CYS A 99 3.98 2.01 13.64
N LYS A 100 2.71 2.22 13.27
CA LYS A 100 1.54 1.68 13.98
C LYS A 100 0.95 0.52 13.20
N ASN A 101 0.29 -0.41 13.89
CA ASN A 101 -0.43 -1.48 13.22
C ASN A 101 -1.41 -0.92 12.19
N GLN A 102 -1.38 -1.47 10.97
CA GLN A 102 -2.31 -1.20 9.88
C GLN A 102 -2.38 0.29 9.49
N CYS A 103 -1.31 1.05 9.74
CA CYS A 103 -1.27 2.49 9.47
C CYS A 103 -1.13 2.85 7.99
N ASN A 104 -0.72 1.90 7.15
CA ASN A 104 -0.44 2.09 5.73
C ASN A 104 -1.72 2.06 4.86
N ILE A 105 -2.76 2.78 5.27
CA ILE A 105 -4.02 2.90 4.53
C ILE A 105 -3.81 3.83 3.33
N PRO A 106 -4.26 3.47 2.11
CA PRO A 106 -4.07 4.33 0.95
C PRO A 106 -4.85 5.64 1.15
N PRO A 107 -4.31 6.79 0.70
CA PRO A 107 -5.08 8.02 0.69
C PRO A 107 -6.34 7.83 -0.18
N LYS A 108 -7.47 8.38 0.29
CA LYS A 108 -8.72 8.35 -0.46
C LYS A 108 -8.49 8.99 -1.84
N SER A 109 -8.99 8.34 -2.88
CA SER A 109 -9.03 8.97 -4.20
C SER A 109 -9.84 10.25 -4.13
N ASP A 110 -9.37 11.30 -4.80
CA ASP A 110 -10.01 12.61 -4.80
C ASP A 110 -11.39 12.48 -5.45
N SER A 111 -12.43 12.41 -4.62
CA SER A 111 -13.80 12.13 -5.06
C SER A 111 -14.34 13.24 -5.95
N ASN A 112 -13.82 14.46 -5.81
CA ASN A 112 -14.14 15.61 -6.65
C ASN A 112 -13.62 15.44 -8.07
N LEU A 113 -12.39 14.95 -8.24
CA LEU A 113 -11.84 14.68 -9.57
C LEU A 113 -12.62 13.57 -10.28
N LYS A 114 -12.99 12.50 -9.54
CA LYS A 114 -13.85 11.45 -10.09
C LYS A 114 -15.21 12.00 -10.50
N LYS A 115 -15.88 12.78 -9.65
CA LYS A 115 -17.15 13.44 -9.99
C LYS A 115 -17.04 14.36 -11.20
N LEU A 116 -15.94 15.11 -11.31
CA LEU A 116 -15.70 15.99 -12.45
C LEU A 116 -15.52 15.19 -13.75
N LEU A 117 -14.75 14.11 -13.72
CA LEU A 117 -14.57 13.23 -14.88
C LEU A 117 -15.90 12.55 -15.27
N ASP A 118 -16.67 12.07 -14.30
CA ASP A 118 -17.99 11.48 -14.52
C ASP A 118 -18.96 12.53 -15.15
N LEU A 119 -18.94 13.78 -14.68
CA LEU A 119 -19.72 14.90 -15.25
C LEU A 119 -19.30 15.25 -16.69
N ILE A 120 -18.00 15.26 -16.98
CA ILE A 120 -17.48 15.53 -18.32
C ILE A 120 -17.88 14.41 -19.28
N ALA A 121 -17.76 13.14 -18.87
CA ALA A 121 -18.18 11.99 -19.67
C ALA A 121 -19.68 12.07 -20.03
N LEU A 122 -20.54 12.36 -19.04
CA LEU A 122 -21.98 12.57 -19.26
C LEU A 122 -22.26 13.71 -20.25
N LYS A 123 -21.46 14.78 -20.22
CA LYS A 123 -21.61 15.90 -21.15
C LYS A 123 -21.15 15.53 -22.56
N VAL A 124 -20.08 14.75 -22.70
CA VAL A 124 -19.59 14.24 -24.00
C VAL A 124 -20.64 13.34 -24.65
N ASP A 125 -21.33 12.49 -23.89
CA ASP A 125 -22.43 11.67 -24.41
C ASP A 125 -23.62 12.54 -24.89
N HIS A 126 -23.91 13.66 -24.21
CA HIS A 126 -24.96 14.60 -24.65
C HIS A 126 -24.57 15.41 -25.90
N VAL A 127 -23.31 15.84 -26.00
CA VAL A 127 -22.80 16.59 -27.17
C VAL A 127 -22.68 15.67 -28.40
N GLY A 128 -22.20 14.43 -28.23
CA GLY A 128 -22.14 13.44 -29.30
C GLY A 128 -23.52 13.06 -29.87
N ASN A 129 -24.58 13.19 -29.06
CA ASN A 129 -25.96 12.97 -29.51
C ASN A 129 -26.60 14.20 -30.17
N THR A 130 -25.99 15.39 -30.07
CA THR A 130 -26.48 16.61 -30.74
C THR A 130 -25.87 16.82 -32.13
N ASP A 131 -24.70 16.23 -32.41
CA ASP A 131 -24.10 16.24 -33.75
C ASP A 131 -24.72 15.22 -34.72
N GLY A 132 -25.47 14.23 -34.20
CA GLY A 132 -26.19 13.24 -35.01
C GLY A 132 -27.55 13.71 -35.57
N LEU A 133 -28.04 14.89 -35.18
CA LEU A 133 -29.36 15.43 -35.56
C LEU A 133 -29.28 16.58 -36.58
N LEU A 134 -28.19 16.67 -37.36
CA LEU A 134 -28.04 17.68 -38.42
C LEU A 134 -27.82 17.11 -39.83
N THR A 135 -27.91 15.78 -40.03
CA THR A 135 -27.72 15.12 -41.34
C THR A 135 -28.97 14.50 -41.96
N SER A 136 -30.19 14.94 -41.62
CA SER A 136 -31.41 14.47 -42.31
C SER A 136 -32.34 15.54 -42.89
N ALA A 137 -31.92 16.81 -42.93
CA ALA A 137 -32.68 17.87 -43.61
C ALA A 137 -32.01 18.24 -44.94
N GLY A 138 -32.32 17.49 -46.00
CA GLY A 138 -32.09 17.93 -47.37
C GLY A 138 -31.80 16.79 -48.36
N SER A 139 -32.79 16.43 -49.17
CA SER A 139 -32.72 16.44 -50.64
C SER A 139 -33.89 15.67 -51.27
N SER A 140 -34.62 16.40 -52.12
CA SER A 140 -35.49 15.98 -53.24
C SER A 140 -36.84 15.33 -52.94
#